data_AF-A0A820KUU1-F1
#
_entry.id   AF-A0A820KUU1-F1
#
_cell.length_a   1.000
_cell.length_b   1.000
_cell.length_c   1.000
_cell.angle_alpha   90.00
_cell.angle_beta   90.00
_cell.angle_gamma   90.00
#
_symmetry.space_group_name_H-M   'P 1'
#
loop_
_entity.id
_entity.type
_entity.pdbx_description
1 polymer ?
#
loop_
_entity_poly.entity_id
_entity_poly.type
_entity_poly.pdbx_seq_one_letter_code
_entity_poly.pdbx_strand_id
1 'polypeptide(L)'
;MSNLEDPGNLPLTSPLYKMYSDRLRTYLLQRYMTPLPLIDQLCARRDLKLVKSIQRKLKKYKLILRQTDKSSVFHIGYAIDYKQKSTKYRQDTGAYEELNVNPFNETIYNVTHALNQLKTMSKIVEHQRMKMVPVREKTQLAYMYFLPKSHKKETPLRPIINTIHAATTKISKFLDQLIRPLFDRFVHQTRIIDGLDLLDKL
;
A
#
# COMPACT_ATOMS: atom_id res chain seq x y z
N MET A 1 12.45 -51.58 -9.54
CA MET A 1 13.44 -50.93 -8.66
C MET A 1 14.36 -50.09 -9.51
N SER A 2 14.22 -48.76 -9.48
CA SER A 2 15.29 -47.77 -9.71
C SER A 2 14.67 -46.40 -9.48
N ASN A 3 14.90 -45.87 -8.27
CA ASN A 3 14.47 -44.52 -7.89
C ASN A 3 15.23 -43.49 -8.73
N LEU A 4 14.48 -42.65 -9.43
CA LEU A 4 14.96 -41.38 -9.96
C LEU A 4 15.21 -40.45 -8.77
N GLU A 5 16.48 -40.14 -8.50
CA GLU A 5 16.88 -39.17 -7.49
C GLU A 5 16.46 -37.75 -7.93
N ASP A 6 15.72 -37.08 -7.06
CA ASP A 6 15.31 -35.68 -7.17
C ASP A 6 16.56 -34.77 -7.11
N PRO A 7 16.85 -33.94 -8.14
CA PRO A 7 18.04 -33.10 -8.19
C PRO A 7 18.03 -31.91 -7.19
N GLY A 8 17.03 -31.83 -6.31
CA GLY A 8 16.75 -30.65 -5.49
C GLY A 8 17.35 -30.58 -4.08
N ASN A 9 17.94 -31.64 -3.53
CA ASN A 9 18.38 -31.65 -2.13
C ASN A 9 19.88 -31.96 -1.95
N LEU A 10 20.72 -30.97 -2.23
CA LEU A 10 22.10 -30.96 -1.72
C LEU A 10 22.04 -30.92 -0.18
N PRO A 11 22.67 -31.87 0.53
CA PRO A 11 22.72 -31.85 1.99
C PRO A 11 23.34 -30.54 2.47
N LEU A 12 22.73 -29.88 3.47
CA LEU A 12 23.26 -28.67 4.12
C LEU A 12 24.68 -28.87 4.70
N THR A 13 25.08 -30.12 4.92
CA THR A 13 26.41 -30.56 5.38
C THR A 13 27.41 -30.76 4.23
N SER A 14 26.98 -30.65 2.98
CA SER A 14 27.83 -30.83 1.80
C SER A 14 28.90 -29.71 1.73
N PRO A 15 30.18 -30.05 1.54
CA PRO A 15 31.25 -29.07 1.32
C PRO A 15 30.94 -28.08 0.18
N LEU A 16 30.23 -28.55 -0.85
CA LEU A 16 29.74 -27.75 -1.97
C LEU A 16 28.74 -26.68 -1.51
N TYR A 17 27.78 -27.05 -0.67
CA TYR A 17 26.79 -26.10 -0.13
C TYR A 17 27.47 -25.01 0.69
N LYS A 18 28.41 -25.39 1.57
CA LYS A 18 29.18 -24.44 2.37
C LYS A 18 29.99 -23.47 1.48
N MET A 19 30.64 -23.99 0.44
CA MET A 19 31.39 -23.18 -0.51
C MET A 19 30.51 -22.15 -1.24
N TYR A 20 29.33 -22.54 -1.73
CA TYR A 20 28.39 -21.61 -2.38
C TYR A 20 27.81 -20.58 -1.40
N SER A 21 27.45 -21.01 -0.19
CA SER A 21 26.99 -20.12 0.88
C SER A 21 28.06 -19.07 1.23
N ASP A 22 29.32 -19.47 1.38
CA ASP A 22 30.43 -18.56 1.69
C ASP A 22 30.74 -17.60 0.53
N ARG A 23 30.62 -18.07 -0.72
CA ARG A 23 30.73 -17.21 -1.92
C ARG A 23 29.61 -16.18 -1.96
N LEU A 24 28.35 -16.60 -1.76
CA LEU A 24 27.20 -15.70 -1.74
C LEU A 24 27.34 -14.67 -0.61
N ARG A 25 27.74 -15.11 0.58
CA ARG A 25 28.03 -14.23 1.72
C ARG A 25 29.11 -13.21 1.36
N THR A 26 30.20 -13.63 0.72
CA THR A 26 31.26 -12.73 0.26
C THR A 26 30.76 -11.72 -0.77
N TYR A 27 29.97 -12.14 -1.76
CA TYR A 27 29.37 -11.24 -2.74
C TYR A 27 28.42 -10.23 -2.11
N LEU A 28 27.56 -10.67 -1.20
CA LEU A 28 26.65 -9.80 -0.46
C LEU A 28 27.44 -8.81 0.40
N LEU A 29 28.42 -9.29 1.18
CA LEU A 29 29.28 -8.43 1.99
C LEU A 29 30.01 -7.41 1.11
N GLN A 30 30.60 -7.82 -0.01
CA GLN A 30 31.22 -6.87 -0.94
C GLN A 30 30.21 -5.86 -1.47
N ARG A 31 29.05 -6.30 -1.97
CA ARG A 31 28.02 -5.40 -2.53
C ARG A 31 27.45 -4.41 -1.51
N TYR A 32 27.27 -4.84 -0.27
CA TYR A 32 26.69 -4.01 0.80
C TYR A 32 27.72 -3.21 1.59
N MET A 33 28.99 -3.65 1.62
CA MET A 33 30.08 -2.95 2.29
C MET A 33 30.90 -2.08 1.34
N THR A 34 30.77 -2.22 0.02
CA THR A 34 31.35 -1.27 -0.93
C THR A 34 30.66 0.08 -0.75
N PRO A 35 31.40 1.14 -0.38
CA PRO A 35 30.83 2.46 -0.29
C PRO A 35 30.30 2.89 -1.66
N LEU A 36 29.18 3.61 -1.68
CA LEU A 36 28.64 4.18 -2.92
C LEU A 36 29.73 4.98 -3.64
N PRO A 37 29.81 4.92 -4.98
CA PRO A 37 30.72 5.76 -5.75
C PRO A 37 30.62 7.23 -5.32
N LEU A 38 31.75 7.95 -5.30
CA LEU A 38 31.78 9.35 -4.84
C LEU A 38 30.77 10.23 -5.60
N ILE A 39 30.59 9.98 -6.89
CA ILE A 39 29.62 10.69 -7.74
C ILE A 39 28.19 10.49 -7.21
N ASP A 40 27.80 9.26 -6.90
CA ASP A 40 26.46 8.95 -6.37
C ASP A 40 26.24 9.60 -5.00
N GLN A 41 27.26 9.60 -4.14
CA GLN A 41 27.20 10.30 -2.86
C GLN A 41 27.01 11.81 -3.04
N LEU A 42 27.70 12.43 -4.00
CA LEU A 42 27.57 13.86 -4.30
C LEU A 42 26.19 14.17 -4.88
N CYS A 43 25.67 13.35 -5.79
CA CYS A 43 24.32 13.47 -6.34
C CYS A 43 23.27 13.36 -5.23
N ALA A 44 23.33 12.33 -4.38
CA ALA A 44 22.41 12.16 -3.26
C ALA A 44 22.43 13.36 -2.30
N ARG A 45 23.61 13.94 -2.03
CA ARG A 45 23.73 15.16 -1.21
C ARG A 45 23.10 16.38 -1.87
N ARG A 46 23.26 16.55 -3.18
CA ARG A 46 22.65 17.64 -3.96
C ARG A 46 21.13 17.49 -3.97
N ASP A 47 20.63 16.30 -4.24
CA ASP A 47 19.19 16.00 -4.26
C ASP A 47 18.56 16.23 -2.90
N LEU A 48 19.23 15.81 -1.82
CA LEU A 48 18.78 16.08 -0.46
C LEU A 48 18.67 17.59 -0.18
N LYS A 49 19.65 18.39 -0.61
CA LYS A 49 19.62 19.85 -0.47
C LYS A 49 18.47 20.46 -1.28
N LEU A 50 18.23 19.97 -2.50
CA LEU A 50 17.13 20.40 -3.36
C LEU A 50 15.77 20.08 -2.72
N VAL A 51 15.55 18.84 -2.29
CA VAL A 51 14.31 18.42 -1.61
C VAL A 51 14.05 19.26 -0.37
N LYS A 52 15.07 19.47 0.48
CA LYS A 52 14.95 20.35 1.66
C LYS A 52 14.62 21.80 1.29
N SER A 53 15.15 22.30 0.17
CA SER A 53 14.82 23.63 -0.34
C SER A 53 13.36 23.73 -0.78
N ILE A 54 12.88 22.75 -1.54
CA ILE A 54 11.48 22.65 -1.98
C ILE A 54 10.55 22.58 -0.77
N GLN A 55 10.81 21.69 0.19
CA GLN A 55 10.01 21.55 1.41
C GLN A 55 9.92 22.86 2.20
N ARG A 56 11.04 23.59 2.34
CA ARG A 56 11.05 24.91 3.00
C ARG A 56 10.18 25.92 2.25
N LYS A 57 10.26 25.98 0.91
CA LYS A 57 9.41 26.87 0.10
C LYS A 57 7.94 26.51 0.23
N LEU A 58 7.58 25.22 0.11
CA LEU A 58 6.20 24.76 0.27
C LEU A 58 5.63 25.16 1.64
N LYS A 59 6.40 24.98 2.72
CA LYS A 59 5.99 25.39 4.08
C LYS A 59 5.87 26.90 4.23
N LYS A 60 6.83 27.67 3.71
CA LYS A 60 6.86 29.14 3.80
C LYS A 60 5.64 29.76 3.12
N TYR A 61 5.32 29.30 1.92
CA TYR A 61 4.24 29.84 1.09
C TYR A 61 2.90 29.11 1.26
N LYS A 62 2.81 28.16 2.20
CA LYS A 62 1.60 27.36 2.47
C LYS A 62 1.06 26.71 1.19
N LEU A 63 1.97 26.16 0.38
CA LEU A 63 1.65 25.48 -0.87
C LEU A 63 1.51 23.97 -0.64
N ILE A 64 0.59 23.37 -1.37
CA ILE A 64 0.37 21.94 -1.45
C ILE A 64 0.88 21.46 -2.80
N LEU A 65 1.83 20.53 -2.76
CA LEU A 65 2.31 19.77 -3.91
C LEU A 65 1.62 18.39 -3.90
N ARG A 66 0.87 18.05 -4.95
CA ARG A 66 0.20 16.75 -5.10
C ARG A 66 0.31 16.23 -6.51
N GLN A 67 0.37 14.91 -6.66
CA GLN A 67 0.13 14.28 -7.95
C GLN A 67 -1.34 14.49 -8.35
N THR A 68 -1.60 14.63 -9.64
CA THR A 68 -2.98 14.77 -10.17
C THR A 68 -3.64 13.41 -10.41
N ASP A 69 -4.98 13.37 -10.47
CA ASP A 69 -5.78 12.12 -10.55
C ASP A 69 -5.53 11.31 -11.84
N LYS A 70 -5.45 11.96 -13.01
CA LYS A 70 -5.39 11.28 -14.33
C LYS A 70 -4.17 11.63 -15.18
N SER A 71 -3.28 12.49 -14.69
CA SER A 71 -2.08 12.89 -15.42
C SER A 71 -0.85 12.65 -14.56
N SER A 72 0.24 12.27 -15.19
CA SER A 72 1.55 12.07 -14.54
C SER A 72 2.25 13.40 -14.23
N VAL A 73 1.48 14.42 -13.84
CA VAL A 73 1.97 15.76 -13.52
C VAL A 73 1.68 16.10 -12.07
N PHE A 74 2.44 17.06 -11.55
CA PHE A 74 2.24 17.62 -10.22
C PHE A 74 1.44 18.91 -10.28
N HIS A 75 0.52 19.06 -9.34
CA HIS A 75 -0.19 20.31 -9.09
C HIS A 75 0.40 20.98 -7.86
N ILE A 76 0.74 22.27 -8.00
CA ILE A 76 1.14 23.15 -6.91
C ILE A 76 0.04 24.19 -6.75
N GLY A 77 -0.55 24.27 -5.56
CA GLY A 77 -1.59 25.25 -5.26
C GLY A 77 -1.56 25.68 -3.80
N TYR A 78 -2.30 26.73 -3.46
CA TYR A 78 -2.38 27.20 -2.08
C TYR A 78 -3.21 26.24 -1.21
N ALA A 79 -2.78 26.04 0.04
CA ALA A 79 -3.53 25.23 1.00
C ALA A 79 -4.96 25.75 1.25
N ILE A 80 -5.16 27.07 1.15
CA ILE A 80 -6.48 27.69 1.34
C ILE A 80 -7.48 27.30 0.24
N ASP A 81 -7.04 27.21 -1.02
CA ASP A 81 -7.89 26.77 -2.14
C ASP A 81 -8.35 25.33 -1.94
N TYR A 82 -7.45 24.44 -1.49
CA TYR A 82 -7.82 23.07 -1.14
C TYR A 82 -8.84 23.01 -0.02
N LYS A 83 -8.69 23.83 1.03
CA LYS A 83 -9.64 23.89 2.14
C LYS A 83 -11.02 24.36 1.65
N GLN A 84 -11.07 25.42 0.86
CA GLN A 84 -12.31 25.96 0.30
C GLN A 84 -13.02 24.94 -0.60
N LYS A 85 -12.28 24.30 -1.52
CA LYS A 85 -12.83 23.27 -2.41
C LYS A 85 -13.29 22.03 -1.63
N SER A 86 -12.58 21.63 -0.58
CA SER A 86 -12.99 20.55 0.31
C SER A 86 -14.29 20.87 1.06
N THR A 87 -14.40 22.07 1.63
CA THR A 87 -15.61 22.52 2.33
C THR A 87 -16.79 22.61 1.37
N LYS A 88 -16.58 23.17 0.17
CA LYS A 88 -17.59 23.24 -0.88
C LYS A 88 -18.07 21.85 -1.27
N TYR A 89 -17.16 20.91 -1.55
CA TYR A 89 -17.52 19.52 -1.85
C TYR A 89 -18.39 18.89 -0.74
N ARG A 90 -18.03 19.13 0.52
CA ARG A 90 -18.81 18.65 1.67
C ARG A 90 -20.22 19.23 1.70
N GLN A 91 -20.34 20.54 1.52
CA GLN A 91 -21.62 21.26 1.52
C GLN A 91 -22.50 20.86 0.34
N ASP A 92 -21.93 20.74 -0.86
CA ASP A 92 -22.66 20.43 -2.09
C ASP A 92 -23.18 18.98 -2.10
N THR A 93 -22.43 18.03 -1.50
CA THR A 93 -22.77 16.60 -1.56
C THR A 93 -23.45 16.05 -0.31
N GLY A 94 -23.23 16.64 0.87
CA GLY A 94 -23.66 16.07 2.15
C GLY A 94 -23.06 14.69 2.47
N ALA A 95 -22.07 14.23 1.71
CA ALA A 95 -21.60 12.84 1.75
C ALA A 95 -20.69 12.51 2.95
N TYR A 96 -20.12 13.54 3.59
CA TYR A 96 -19.17 13.38 4.68
C TYR A 96 -19.34 14.48 5.72
N GLU A 97 -19.00 14.16 6.97
CA GLU A 97 -18.94 15.10 8.07
C GLU A 97 -17.55 15.13 8.71
N GLU A 98 -17.25 16.22 9.40
CA GLU A 98 -15.99 16.35 10.11
C GLU A 98 -16.13 15.74 11.50
N LEU A 99 -15.20 14.86 11.86
CA LEU A 99 -15.20 14.22 13.18
C LEU A 99 -14.55 15.15 14.21
N ASN A 100 -15.24 15.34 15.33
CA ASN A 100 -14.74 16.14 16.46
C ASN A 100 -13.72 15.38 17.32
N VAL A 101 -13.70 14.05 17.23
CA VAL A 101 -12.86 13.18 18.05
C VAL A 101 -12.15 12.18 17.13
N ASN A 102 -10.90 11.85 17.44
CA ASN A 102 -10.15 10.82 16.73
C ASN A 102 -10.71 9.42 17.07
N PRO A 103 -11.34 8.70 16.12
CA PRO A 103 -12.01 7.44 16.39
C PRO A 103 -11.05 6.23 16.32
N PHE A 104 -9.73 6.44 16.26
CA PHE A 104 -8.77 5.36 15.98
C PHE A 104 -8.81 4.23 17.01
N ASN A 105 -8.77 4.55 18.30
CA ASN A 105 -8.78 3.54 19.35
C ASN A 105 -10.14 2.82 19.42
N GLU A 106 -11.23 3.56 19.26
CA GLU A 106 -12.58 3.02 19.21
C GLU A 106 -12.76 2.06 18.02
N THR A 107 -12.25 2.43 16.84
CA THR A 107 -12.31 1.60 15.64
C THR A 107 -11.56 0.28 15.84
N ILE A 108 -10.35 0.32 16.41
CA ILE A 108 -9.57 -0.90 16.71
C ILE A 108 -10.31 -1.78 17.73
N TYR A 109 -10.86 -1.16 18.78
CA TYR A 109 -11.63 -1.86 19.80
C TYR A 109 -12.85 -2.56 19.17
N ASN A 110 -13.66 -1.83 18.40
CA ASN A 110 -14.87 -2.35 17.76
C ASN A 110 -14.56 -3.53 16.83
N VAL A 111 -13.52 -3.41 16.00
CA VAL A 111 -13.09 -4.51 15.12
C VAL A 111 -12.63 -5.73 15.93
N THR A 112 -11.81 -5.52 16.97
CA THR A 112 -11.31 -6.61 17.80
C THR A 112 -12.43 -7.29 18.58
N HIS A 113 -13.35 -6.50 19.10
CA HIS A 113 -14.55 -6.96 19.81
C HIS A 113 -15.44 -7.81 18.90
N ALA A 114 -15.74 -7.33 17.69
CA ALA A 114 -16.53 -8.08 16.71
C ALA A 114 -15.88 -9.43 16.36
N LEU A 115 -14.56 -9.44 16.14
CA LEU A 115 -13.81 -10.68 15.90
C LEU A 115 -13.84 -11.65 17.09
N ASN A 116 -13.77 -11.12 18.32
CA ASN A 116 -13.89 -11.94 19.53
C ASN A 116 -15.30 -12.52 19.68
N GLN A 117 -16.35 -11.74 19.40
CA GLN A 117 -17.73 -12.23 19.39
C GLN A 117 -17.94 -13.36 18.39
N LEU A 118 -17.44 -13.20 17.16
CA LEU A 118 -17.51 -14.25 16.12
C LEU A 118 -16.80 -15.54 16.57
N LYS A 119 -15.68 -15.43 17.29
CA LYS A 119 -14.99 -16.59 17.86
C LYS A 119 -15.84 -17.24 18.96
N THR A 120 -16.38 -16.47 19.90
CA THR A 120 -17.22 -16.98 20.99
C THR A 120 -18.45 -17.70 20.46
N MET A 121 -19.03 -17.22 19.35
CA MET A 121 -20.14 -17.86 18.64
C MET A 121 -19.72 -19.05 17.75
N SER A 122 -18.45 -19.46 17.81
CA SER A 122 -17.87 -20.54 17.00
C SER A 122 -18.05 -20.34 15.48
N LYS A 123 -18.17 -19.09 15.01
CA LYS A 123 -18.27 -18.75 13.58
C LYS A 123 -16.90 -18.68 12.90
N ILE A 124 -15.84 -18.46 13.68
CA ILE A 124 -14.46 -18.47 13.22
C ILE A 124 -13.57 -19.21 14.24
N VAL A 125 -12.47 -19.79 13.76
CA VAL A 125 -11.45 -20.41 14.63
C VAL A 125 -10.37 -19.40 15.02
N GLU A 126 -9.59 -19.71 16.06
CA GLU A 126 -8.55 -18.79 16.58
C GLU A 126 -7.51 -18.40 15.54
N HIS A 127 -7.10 -19.34 14.69
CA HIS A 127 -6.19 -19.06 13.58
C HIS A 127 -6.73 -18.00 12.61
N GLN A 128 -8.03 -18.07 12.28
CA GLN A 128 -8.67 -17.10 11.38
C GLN A 128 -8.75 -15.74 12.06
N ARG A 129 -9.11 -15.73 13.35
CA ARG A 129 -9.11 -14.50 14.17
C ARG A 129 -7.73 -13.85 14.18
N MET A 130 -6.67 -14.60 14.45
CA MET A 130 -5.28 -14.12 14.46
C MET A 130 -4.87 -13.47 13.13
N LYS A 131 -5.33 -14.01 12.00
CA LYS A 131 -5.09 -13.41 10.67
C LYS A 131 -5.81 -12.08 10.47
N MET A 132 -6.97 -11.91 11.09
CA MET A 132 -7.85 -10.75 10.89
C MET A 132 -7.64 -9.61 11.89
N VAL A 133 -7.20 -9.91 13.12
CA VAL A 133 -7.05 -8.90 14.19
C VAL A 133 -6.05 -7.80 13.78
N PRO A 134 -6.45 -6.51 13.88
CA PRO A 134 -5.55 -5.40 13.59
C PRO A 134 -4.39 -5.37 14.57
N VAL A 135 -3.19 -5.02 14.08
CA VAL A 135 -2.00 -4.81 14.92
C VAL A 135 -1.85 -3.31 15.08
N ARG A 136 -1.95 -2.80 16.31
CA ARG A 136 -2.08 -1.37 16.59
C ARG A 136 -0.97 -0.54 15.95
N GLU A 137 0.28 -1.00 16.04
CA GLU A 137 1.48 -0.33 15.53
C GLU A 137 1.52 -0.27 13.99
N LYS A 138 0.77 -1.15 13.33
CA LYS A 138 0.69 -1.26 11.87
C LYS A 138 -0.64 -0.76 11.32
N THR A 139 -1.55 -0.32 12.19
CA THR A 139 -2.90 0.13 11.80
C THR A 139 -2.90 1.65 11.68
N GLN A 140 -3.56 2.17 10.65
CA GLN A 140 -3.71 3.60 10.40
C GLN A 140 -5.19 3.96 10.43
N LEU A 141 -5.51 5.18 10.88
CA LEU A 141 -6.86 5.71 10.75
C LEU A 141 -7.15 5.98 9.28
N ALA A 142 -8.31 5.57 8.79
CA ALA A 142 -8.74 5.93 7.44
C ALA A 142 -8.92 7.46 7.36
N TYR A 143 -8.41 8.07 6.30
CA TYR A 143 -8.48 9.52 6.13
C TYR A 143 -8.84 9.89 4.70
N MET A 144 -9.57 11.00 4.57
CA MET A 144 -9.86 11.60 3.28
C MET A 144 -8.73 12.53 2.87
N TYR A 145 -8.35 12.48 1.61
CA TYR A 145 -7.55 13.51 0.96
C TYR A 145 -8.08 13.78 -0.44
N PHE A 146 -7.58 14.83 -1.07
CA PHE A 146 -8.08 15.28 -2.36
C PHE A 146 -7.00 15.26 -3.43
N LEU A 147 -7.35 14.74 -4.61
CA LEU A 147 -6.51 14.76 -5.81
C LEU A 147 -7.03 15.78 -6.83
N PRO A 148 -6.19 16.68 -7.35
CA PRO A 148 -6.61 17.65 -8.37
C PRO A 148 -6.93 16.99 -9.71
N LYS A 149 -8.04 17.39 -10.32
CA LYS A 149 -8.43 17.01 -11.69
C LYS A 149 -7.98 18.11 -12.67
N SER A 150 -6.67 18.17 -12.93
CA SER A 150 -6.02 19.15 -13.83
C SER A 150 -6.61 19.20 -15.25
N HIS A 151 -7.19 18.10 -15.73
CA HIS A 151 -7.83 18.00 -17.05
C HIS A 151 -9.25 18.61 -17.10
N LYS A 152 -9.75 19.19 -16.00
CA LYS A 152 -11.07 19.84 -15.94
C LYS A 152 -10.90 21.33 -15.65
N LYS A 153 -11.80 22.16 -16.21
CA LYS A 153 -11.85 23.61 -15.93
C LYS A 153 -11.91 23.85 -14.42
N GLU A 154 -11.19 24.87 -13.93
CA GLU A 154 -11.04 25.23 -12.51
C GLU A 154 -10.33 24.20 -11.61
N THR A 155 -9.87 23.09 -12.17
CA THR A 155 -9.14 22.03 -11.44
C THR A 155 -9.90 21.61 -10.16
N PRO A 156 -11.10 21.02 -10.29
CA PRO A 156 -11.85 20.51 -9.16
C PRO A 156 -11.10 19.37 -8.47
N LEU A 157 -11.46 19.11 -7.23
CA LEU A 157 -10.83 18.07 -6.43
C LEU A 157 -11.62 16.76 -6.49
N ARG A 158 -10.92 15.62 -6.58
CA ARG A 158 -11.48 14.29 -6.36
C ARG A 158 -11.28 13.92 -4.88
N PRO A 159 -12.34 13.65 -4.11
CA PRO A 159 -12.17 13.04 -2.79
C PRO A 159 -11.66 11.61 -2.95
N ILE A 160 -10.66 11.23 -2.16
CA ILE A 160 -10.14 9.87 -2.05
C ILE A 160 -10.14 9.51 -0.56
N ILE A 161 -10.73 8.36 -0.23
CA ILE A 161 -10.61 7.78 1.10
C ILE A 161 -9.42 6.82 1.09
N ASN A 162 -8.39 7.12 1.88
CA ASN A 162 -7.33 6.17 2.12
C ASN A 162 -7.75 5.20 3.22
N THR A 163 -7.94 3.94 2.85
CA THR A 163 -8.20 2.84 3.80
C THR A 163 -7.04 1.86 3.87
N ILE A 164 -5.89 2.17 3.26
CA ILE A 164 -4.69 1.34 3.33
C ILE A 164 -4.26 1.25 4.79
N HIS A 165 -4.06 0.03 5.28
CA HIS A 165 -3.74 -0.26 6.68
C HIS A 165 -4.81 0.15 7.70
N ALA A 166 -6.04 0.42 7.27
CA ALA A 166 -7.17 0.58 8.19
C ALA A 166 -7.45 -0.71 8.99
N ALA A 167 -8.16 -0.58 10.11
CA ALA A 167 -8.43 -1.68 11.02
C ALA A 167 -9.08 -2.92 10.36
N THR A 168 -9.84 -2.71 9.28
CA THR A 168 -10.54 -3.77 8.52
C THR A 168 -9.74 -4.33 7.34
N THR A 169 -8.52 -3.83 7.08
CA THR A 169 -7.69 -4.26 5.94
C THR A 169 -7.39 -5.76 5.98
N LYS A 170 -7.06 -6.28 7.16
CA LYS A 170 -6.75 -7.70 7.34
C LYS A 170 -7.97 -8.60 7.16
N ILE A 171 -9.15 -8.13 7.57
CA ILE A 171 -10.42 -8.81 7.31
C ILE A 171 -10.66 -8.88 5.80
N SER A 172 -10.52 -7.75 5.10
CA SER A 172 -10.67 -7.70 3.64
C SER A 172 -9.71 -8.65 2.93
N LYS A 173 -8.44 -8.69 3.36
CA LYS A 173 -7.44 -9.62 2.82
C LYS A 173 -7.78 -11.09 3.10
N PHE A 174 -8.30 -11.39 4.29
CA PHE A 174 -8.73 -12.74 4.63
C PHE A 174 -9.93 -13.18 3.77
N LEU A 175 -10.93 -12.31 3.61
CA LEU A 175 -12.09 -12.58 2.75
C LEU A 175 -11.68 -12.75 1.29
N ASP A 176 -10.79 -11.90 0.78
CA ASP A 176 -10.24 -12.02 -0.57
C ASP A 176 -9.56 -13.39 -0.77
N GLN A 177 -8.77 -13.87 0.20
CA GLN A 177 -8.15 -15.20 0.13
C GLN A 177 -9.17 -16.36 0.06
N LEU A 178 -10.36 -16.20 0.64
CA LEU A 178 -11.42 -17.20 0.59
C LEU A 178 -12.21 -17.12 -0.73
N ILE A 179 -12.52 -15.90 -1.18
CA ILE A 179 -13.37 -15.65 -2.34
C ILE A 179 -12.58 -15.83 -3.64
N ARG A 180 -11.30 -15.45 -3.66
CA ARG A 180 -10.49 -15.39 -4.88
C ARG A 180 -10.43 -16.71 -5.66
N PRO A 181 -10.21 -17.89 -5.03
CA PRO A 181 -10.22 -19.15 -5.77
C PRO A 181 -11.58 -19.49 -6.39
N LEU A 182 -12.68 -19.09 -5.74
CA LEU A 182 -14.03 -19.27 -6.27
C LEU A 182 -14.25 -18.32 -7.45
N PHE A 183 -13.94 -17.04 -7.25
CA PHE A 183 -14.03 -16.03 -8.30
C PHE A 183 -13.24 -16.45 -9.54
N ASP A 184 -11.97 -16.83 -9.38
CA ASP A 184 -11.13 -17.24 -10.50
C ASP A 184 -11.76 -18.45 -11.22
N ARG A 185 -12.22 -19.47 -10.50
CA ARG A 185 -12.90 -20.64 -11.09
C ARG A 185 -14.12 -20.27 -11.94
N PHE A 186 -14.98 -19.38 -11.47
CA PHE A 186 -16.23 -19.03 -12.18
C PHE A 186 -16.00 -17.99 -13.29
N VAL A 187 -14.98 -17.15 -13.17
CA VAL A 187 -14.82 -15.96 -14.00
C VAL A 187 -13.75 -16.15 -15.08
N HIS A 188 -12.95 -17.23 -15.02
CA HIS A 188 -11.94 -17.53 -16.06
C HIS A 188 -12.48 -17.54 -17.49
N GLN A 189 -13.72 -18.00 -17.69
CA GLN A 189 -14.34 -18.08 -19.01
C GLN A 189 -14.90 -16.73 -19.51
N THR A 190 -15.24 -15.81 -18.59
CA THR A 190 -15.95 -14.57 -18.92
C THR A 190 -15.11 -13.32 -18.76
N ARG A 191 -13.92 -13.42 -18.18
CA ARG A 191 -13.01 -12.28 -17.98
C ARG A 191 -11.96 -12.23 -19.07
N ILE A 192 -11.66 -11.01 -19.47
CA ILE A 192 -10.45 -10.64 -20.18
C ILE A 192 -9.38 -10.29 -19.13
N ILE A 193 -8.26 -11.01 -19.15
CA ILE A 193 -7.16 -10.85 -18.20
C ILE A 193 -6.27 -9.68 -18.62
N ASP A 194 -5.92 -9.62 -19.89
CA ASP A 194 -5.09 -8.58 -20.51
C ASP A 194 -5.41 -8.43 -22.01
N GLY A 195 -4.61 -7.62 -22.70
CA GLY A 195 -4.80 -7.37 -24.13
C GLY A 195 -4.53 -8.58 -25.02
N LEU A 196 -3.72 -9.54 -24.59
CA LEU A 196 -3.46 -10.78 -25.35
C LEU A 196 -4.64 -11.73 -25.19
N ASP A 197 -5.11 -11.93 -23.95
CA ASP A 197 -6.30 -12.75 -23.66
C ASP A 197 -7.57 -12.19 -24.32
N LEU A 198 -7.64 -10.88 -24.59
CA LEU A 198 -8.71 -10.28 -25.41
C LEU A 198 -8.62 -10.74 -26.87
N LEU A 199 -7.43 -10.66 -27.46
CA LEU A 199 -7.22 -11.01 -28.87
C LEU A 199 -7.46 -12.50 -29.11
N ASP A 200 -7.07 -13.35 -28.15
CA ASP A 200 -7.29 -14.81 -28.23
C ASP A 200 -8.78 -15.20 -28.12
N LYS A 201 -9.65 -14.28 -27.66
CA LYS A 201 -11.10 -14.51 -27.46
C LYS A 201 -11.98 -13.82 -28.51
N LEU A 202 -11.41 -13.05 -29.45
CA LEU A 202 -12.10 -12.43 -30.59
C LEU A 202 -12.11 -13.38 -31.79
#